data_AF-A0AAV2YZ37-F1
#
_entry.id   AF-A0AAV2YZ37-F1
#
_cell.length_a   1.000
_cell.length_b   1.000
_cell.length_c   1.000
_cell.angle_alpha   90.00
_cell.angle_beta   90.00
_cell.angle_gamma   90.00
#
_symmetry.space_group_name_H-M   'P 1'
#
loop_
_entity.id
_entity.type
_entity.pdbx_description
1 polymer ?
#
loop_
_entity_poly.entity_id
_entity_poly.type
_entity_poly.pdbx_seq_one_letter_code
_entity_poly.pdbx_strand_id
1 'polypeptide(L)'
;MHPPAHSGVRPWVDTATPPDAYKYTSSRGNRWTLVMSDEFNDPKRRFLAGQDHVWTSLEKPDGVNGALELYSHNMSSIECDD
;
A
#
# COMPACT_ATOMS: atom_id res chain seq x y z
N MET A 1 1.38 13.93 -2.04
CA MET A 1 2.17 13.97 -3.30
C MET A 1 2.08 12.56 -3.85
N HIS A 2 1.57 12.35 -5.06
CA HIS A 2 1.44 11.01 -5.64
C HIS A 2 2.82 10.44 -6.00
N PRO A 3 3.07 9.12 -5.83
CA PRO A 3 4.23 8.50 -6.45
C PRO A 3 4.12 8.68 -7.99
N PRO A 4 5.24 9.00 -8.67
CA PRO A 4 5.24 9.28 -10.10
C PRO A 4 4.84 8.04 -10.90
N ALA A 5 4.02 8.19 -11.93
CA ALA A 5 3.73 7.10 -12.85
C ALA A 5 4.99 6.77 -13.69
N HIS A 6 5.28 5.48 -13.85
CA HIS A 6 6.42 5.00 -14.64
C HIS A 6 5.96 4.11 -15.79
N SER A 7 6.56 4.29 -16.97
CA SER A 7 6.26 3.44 -18.14
C SER A 7 6.64 1.98 -17.86
N GLY A 8 5.82 1.04 -18.32
CA GLY A 8 6.03 -0.39 -18.11
C GLY A 8 5.63 -0.93 -16.73
N VAL A 9 5.16 -0.07 -15.82
CA VAL A 9 4.63 -0.45 -14.50
C VAL A 9 3.10 -0.48 -14.54
N ARG A 10 2.48 -1.45 -13.87
CA ARG A 10 1.02 -1.59 -13.81
C ARG A 10 0.43 -0.52 -12.88
N PRO A 11 -0.84 -0.09 -13.07
CA PRO A 11 -1.41 1.05 -12.34
C PRO A 11 -1.44 0.95 -10.80
N TRP A 12 -1.36 -0.26 -10.25
CA TRP A 12 -1.42 -0.50 -8.80
C TRP A 12 -0.13 -1.07 -8.23
N VAL A 13 0.93 -1.13 -9.04
CA VAL A 13 2.24 -1.65 -8.64
C VAL A 13 3.14 -0.46 -8.37
N ASP A 14 3.75 -0.44 -7.19
CA ASP A 14 4.72 0.58 -6.83
C ASP A 14 5.91 0.56 -7.81
N THR A 15 6.33 1.74 -8.24
CA THR A 15 7.50 1.91 -9.10
C THR A 15 8.80 1.44 -8.46
N ALA A 16 8.84 1.38 -7.12
CA ALA A 16 9.97 0.86 -6.36
C ALA A 16 9.94 -0.66 -6.20
N THR A 17 8.85 -1.35 -6.57
CA THR A 17 8.78 -2.80 -6.47
C THR A 17 9.87 -3.44 -7.32
N PRO A 18 10.67 -4.36 -6.76
CA PRO A 18 11.79 -4.95 -7.47
C PRO A 18 11.28 -5.85 -8.61
N PRO A 19 11.95 -5.88 -9.78
CA PRO A 19 11.44 -6.58 -10.98
C PRO A 19 11.22 -8.09 -10.81
N ASP A 20 11.91 -8.73 -9.87
CA ASP A 20 11.78 -10.15 -9.55
C ASP A 20 10.49 -10.46 -8.78
N ALA A 21 9.92 -9.50 -8.06
CA ALA A 21 8.62 -9.63 -7.39
C ALA A 21 7.42 -9.61 -8.36
N TYR A 22 7.62 -9.21 -9.62
CA TYR A 22 6.52 -9.07 -10.60
C TYR A 22 5.91 -10.42 -10.99
N LYS A 23 6.64 -11.52 -10.78
CA LYS A 23 6.21 -12.86 -11.14
C LYS A 23 6.60 -13.85 -10.05
N TYR A 24 5.64 -14.64 -9.61
CA TYR A 24 5.89 -15.73 -8.66
C TYR A 24 5.58 -17.07 -9.31
N THR A 25 6.46 -18.06 -9.14
CA THR A 25 6.19 -19.45 -9.53
C THR A 25 6.01 -20.26 -8.25
N SER A 26 4.81 -20.79 -8.06
CA SER A 26 4.53 -21.66 -6.91
C SER A 26 5.29 -22.98 -7.00
N SER A 27 5.42 -23.68 -5.88
CA SER A 27 6.00 -25.03 -5.83
C SER A 27 5.30 -26.06 -6.73
N ARG A 28 4.08 -25.76 -7.20
CA ARG A 28 3.30 -26.58 -8.13
C ARG A 28 3.42 -26.14 -9.60
N GLY A 29 4.34 -25.21 -9.92
CA GLY A 29 4.58 -24.73 -11.28
C GLY A 29 3.63 -23.63 -11.77
N ASN A 30 2.59 -23.28 -11.01
CA ASN A 30 1.69 -22.17 -11.38
C ASN A 30 2.43 -20.83 -11.34
N ARG A 31 2.23 -20.02 -12.39
CA ARG A 31 2.81 -18.69 -12.53
C ARG A 31 1.77 -17.63 -12.17
N TRP A 32 2.14 -16.71 -11.29
CA TRP A 32 1.33 -15.60 -10.85
C TRP A 32 1.98 -14.29 -11.28
N THR A 33 1.15 -13.32 -11.68
CA THR A 33 1.62 -11.98 -12.03
C THR A 33 1.19 -11.04 -10.91
N LEU A 34 2.10 -10.18 -10.48
CA LEU A 34 1.80 -9.15 -9.49
C LEU A 34 0.72 -8.19 -10.03
N VAL A 35 -0.29 -7.94 -9.21
CA VAL A 35 -1.43 -7.06 -9.55
C VAL A 35 -1.33 -5.73 -8.82
N MET A 36 -0.88 -5.75 -7.56
CA MET A 36 -0.78 -4.58 -6.71
C MET A 36 0.35 -4.76 -5.69
N SER A 37 1.07 -3.67 -5.39
CA SER A 37 2.13 -3.59 -4.39
C SER A 37 2.30 -2.18 -3.87
N ASP A 38 2.90 -2.05 -2.69
CA ASP A 38 3.32 -0.80 -2.08
C ASP A 38 4.56 -1.10 -1.24
N GLU A 39 5.67 -0.38 -1.48
CA GLU A 39 6.93 -0.60 -0.74
C GLU A 39 7.05 0.29 0.50
N PHE A 40 6.06 1.17 0.74
CA PHE A 40 6.00 2.04 1.91
C PHE A 40 7.31 2.79 2.20
N ASN A 41 7.98 3.28 1.16
CA ASN A 41 9.30 3.92 1.26
C ASN A 41 9.27 5.45 1.15
N ASP A 42 8.07 6.06 1.13
CA ASP A 42 7.90 7.52 1.13
C ASP A 42 7.14 8.00 2.38
N PRO A 43 7.85 8.45 3.43
CA PRO A 43 7.22 8.89 4.69
C PRO A 43 6.41 10.18 4.54
N LYS A 44 6.45 10.85 3.37
CA LYS A 44 5.65 12.06 3.10
C LYS A 44 4.24 11.73 2.61
N ARG A 45 3.94 10.46 2.31
CA ARG A 45 2.60 10.05 1.88
C ARG A 45 1.61 10.15 3.05
N ARG A 46 0.37 10.47 2.70
CA ARG A 46 -0.73 10.63 3.65
C ARG A 46 -1.94 9.90 3.10
N PHE A 47 -2.52 9.02 3.90
CA PHE A 47 -3.66 8.20 3.48
C PHE A 47 -5.01 8.90 3.65
N LEU A 48 -5.04 10.22 3.64
CA LEU A 48 -6.31 10.96 3.64
C LEU A 48 -7.01 10.77 2.29
N ALA A 49 -8.35 10.82 2.29
CA ALA A 49 -9.13 10.69 1.06
C ALA A 49 -8.65 11.69 -0.01
N GLY A 50 -8.28 11.16 -1.19
CA GLY A 50 -7.77 11.93 -2.32
C GLY A 50 -6.29 12.34 -2.24
N GLN A 51 -5.55 12.00 -1.18
CA GLN A 51 -4.12 12.31 -1.05
C GLN A 51 -3.20 11.17 -1.48
N ASP A 52 -3.73 9.95 -1.52
CA ASP A 52 -3.05 8.73 -1.97
C ASP A 52 -3.95 7.99 -2.97
N HIS A 53 -3.36 7.36 -3.99
CA HIS A 53 -4.15 6.65 -5.01
C HIS A 53 -4.44 5.20 -4.65
N VAL A 54 -3.63 4.58 -3.79
CA VAL A 54 -3.78 3.17 -3.40
C VAL A 54 -4.60 3.06 -2.13
N TRP A 55 -4.30 3.91 -1.15
CA TRP A 55 -4.80 3.77 0.21
C TRP A 55 -5.68 4.92 0.65
N THR A 56 -6.63 4.63 1.53
CA THR A 56 -7.38 5.64 2.27
C THR A 56 -7.57 5.13 3.69
N SER A 57 -6.98 5.82 4.67
CA SER A 57 -7.18 5.52 6.08
C SER A 57 -8.62 5.87 6.50
N LEU A 58 -9.08 5.23 7.56
CA LEU A 58 -10.46 5.34 8.04
C LEU A 58 -10.52 6.20 9.29
N GLU A 59 -11.67 6.87 9.47
CA GLU A 59 -12.04 7.58 10.69
C GLU A 59 -13.36 6.98 11.20
N LYS A 60 -13.28 6.00 12.11
CA LYS A 60 -14.46 5.24 12.56
C LYS A 60 -14.23 4.55 13.91
N PRO A 61 -15.21 4.54 14.83
CA PRO A 61 -15.13 3.74 16.05
C PRO A 61 -15.00 2.25 15.71
N ASP A 62 -14.10 1.56 16.41
CA ASP A 62 -13.91 0.12 16.25
C ASP A 62 -15.06 -0.65 16.92
N GLY A 63 -16.17 -0.79 16.18
CA GLY A 63 -17.38 -1.42 16.70
C GLY A 63 -17.22 -2.89 17.08
N VAL A 64 -16.18 -3.59 16.61
CA VAL A 64 -15.97 -5.01 16.92
C VAL A 64 -15.16 -5.25 18.20
N ASN A 65 -14.50 -4.21 18.74
CA ASN A 65 -13.78 -4.28 20.02
C ASN A 65 -14.54 -3.69 21.22
N GLY A 66 -15.85 -3.43 21.06
CA GLY A 66 -16.65 -2.73 22.07
C GLY A 66 -16.50 -1.21 22.04
N ALA A 67 -16.00 -0.64 20.92
CA ALA A 67 -15.70 0.78 20.76
C ALA A 67 -14.69 1.33 21.79
N LEU A 68 -13.75 0.49 22.21
CA LEU A 68 -12.66 0.87 23.10
C LEU A 68 -11.57 1.63 22.37
N GLU A 69 -11.49 1.49 21.04
CA GLU A 69 -10.49 2.16 20.21
C GLU A 69 -11.14 2.81 18.98
N LEU A 70 -10.42 3.76 18.39
CA LEU A 70 -10.84 4.54 17.22
C LEU A 70 -9.83 4.33 16.09
N TYR A 71 -10.28 3.90 14.92
CA TYR A 71 -9.49 4.09 13.71
C TYR A 71 -9.50 5.58 13.39
N SER A 72 -8.31 6.19 13.40
CA SER A 72 -8.15 7.60 13.09
C SER A 72 -7.01 7.81 12.11
N HIS A 73 -7.14 8.85 11.28
CA HIS A 73 -6.13 9.19 10.28
C HIS A 73 -4.73 9.49 10.88
N ASN A 74 -4.66 9.90 12.15
CA ASN A 74 -3.40 10.19 12.84
C ASN A 74 -2.71 8.93 13.43
N MET A 75 -3.36 7.77 13.36
CA MET A 75 -2.83 6.47 13.82
C MET A 75 -2.25 5.65 12.66
N SER A 76 -2.01 6.26 11.50
CA SER A 76 -1.39 5.62 10.34
C SER A 76 -0.31 6.52 9.76
N SER A 77 0.93 6.04 9.78
CA SER A 77 2.09 6.65 9.13
C SER A 77 2.84 5.62 8.29
N ILE A 78 3.76 6.11 7.46
CA ILE A 78 4.77 5.30 6.81
C ILE A 78 6.09 5.54 7.54
N GLU A 79 6.74 4.45 7.97
CA GLU A 79 8.08 4.46 8.54
C GLU A 79 8.99 3.67 7.62
N CYS A 80 10.18 4.20 7.34
CA CYS A 80 11.20 3.46 6.59
C CYS A 80 12.01 2.59 7.56
N ASP A 81 12.42 1.41 7.11
CA ASP A 81 13.45 0.64 7.82
C ASP A 81 14.78 1.43 7.81
N ASP A 82 15.49 1.43 8.94
CA ASP A 82 16.82 2.06 9.10
C ASP A 82 17.92 1.37 8.28
#